data_AF-A0A358DC07-F1
#
_entry.id   AF-A0A358DC07-F1
#
_cell.length_a   1.000
_cell.length_b   1.000
_cell.length_c   1.000
_cell.angle_alpha   90.00
_cell.angle_beta   90.00
_cell.angle_gamma   90.00
#
_symmetry.space_group_name_H-M   'P 1'
#
loop_
_entity.id
_entity.type
_entity.pdbx_description
1 polymer ?
#
loop_
_entity_poly.entity_id
_entity_poly.type
_entity_poly.pdbx_seq_one_letter_code
_entity_poly.pdbx_strand_id
1 'polypeptide(L)'
;LPGALWRLYLVQLMIHDDPSTAALTYERGRAALDTADALIAGAPVPASPDELVTLVDTILRGLFRGDFAVALDRAAAFCRVQAAGATYLADDYDATESDRSAAFTTRALRLSDYASDLSACAALWRRESLT
;
A
#
# COMPACT_ATOMS: atom_id res chain seq x y z
N LEU A 1 -10.21 -8.62 13.28
CA LEU A 1 -9.18 -9.32 12.47
C LEU A 1 -9.60 -9.67 11.04
N PRO A 2 -10.81 -10.20 10.75
CA PRO A 2 -11.16 -10.65 9.39
C PRO A 2 -10.99 -9.56 8.31
N GLY A 3 -11.32 -8.31 8.65
CA GLY A 3 -11.23 -7.18 7.72
C GLY A 3 -9.80 -6.81 7.29
N ALA A 4 -8.78 -7.08 8.12
CA ALA A 4 -7.39 -6.74 7.80
C ALA A 4 -6.81 -7.70 6.76
N LEU A 5 -7.02 -9.02 6.94
CA LEU A 5 -6.57 -10.03 5.98
C LEU A 5 -7.24 -9.85 4.61
N TRP A 6 -8.53 -9.53 4.59
CA TRP A 6 -9.23 -9.23 3.34
C TRP A 6 -8.66 -8.00 2.62
N ARG A 7 -8.35 -6.92 3.35
CA ARG A 7 -7.71 -5.73 2.76
C ARG A 7 -6.32 -6.03 2.21
N LEU A 8 -5.53 -6.84 2.92
CA LEU A 8 -4.21 -7.28 2.44
C LEU A 8 -4.34 -8.09 1.15
N TYR A 9 -5.33 -8.98 1.08
CA TYR A 9 -5.64 -9.70 -0.14
C TYR A 9 -6.05 -8.76 -1.29
N LEU A 10 -6.88 -7.74 -1.03
CA LEU A 10 -7.25 -6.75 -2.05
C LEU A 10 -6.03 -5.94 -2.54
N VAL A 11 -5.11 -5.58 -1.64
CA VAL A 11 -3.85 -4.90 -2.02
C VAL A 11 -3.00 -5.81 -2.90
N GLN A 12 -2.87 -7.08 -2.55
CA GLN A 12 -2.16 -8.07 -3.37
C GLN A 12 -2.82 -8.19 -4.76
N LEU A 13 -4.13 -8.40 -4.80
CA LEU A 13 -4.88 -8.54 -6.05
C LEU A 13 -4.70 -7.32 -6.96
N MET A 14 -4.81 -6.10 -6.41
CA MET A 14 -4.61 -4.86 -7.14
C MET A 14 -3.20 -4.73 -7.76
N ILE A 15 -2.16 -5.25 -7.10
CA ILE A 15 -0.78 -5.19 -7.62
C ILE A 15 -0.58 -6.25 -8.71
N HIS A 16 -1.11 -7.46 -8.51
CA HIS A 16 -1.02 -8.53 -9.49
C HIS A 16 -1.84 -8.25 -10.76
N ASP A 17 -2.96 -7.55 -10.64
CA ASP A 17 -3.84 -7.19 -11.77
C ASP A 17 -3.18 -6.19 -12.73
N ASP A 18 -2.52 -5.16 -12.19
CA ASP A 18 -1.76 -4.20 -13.00
C ASP A 18 -0.45 -3.79 -12.29
N PRO A 19 0.61 -4.61 -12.42
CA PRO A 19 1.91 -4.35 -11.82
C PRO A 19 2.56 -3.07 -12.34
N SER A 20 2.29 -2.69 -13.59
CA SER A 20 2.90 -1.52 -14.25
C SER A 20 2.35 -0.23 -13.66
N THR A 21 1.03 -0.12 -13.55
CA THR A 21 0.40 1.03 -12.87
C THR A 21 0.76 1.05 -11.39
N ALA A 22 0.86 -0.12 -10.74
CA ALA A 22 1.26 -0.19 -9.33
C ALA A 22 2.68 0.33 -9.11
N ALA A 23 3.65 -0.01 -9.97
CA ALA A 23 5.03 0.48 -9.91
C ALA A 23 5.13 1.98 -10.20
N LEU A 24 4.44 2.47 -11.23
CA LEU A 24 4.36 3.90 -11.52
C LEU A 24 3.81 4.68 -10.31
N THR A 25 2.68 4.23 -9.77
CA THR A 25 2.05 4.84 -8.60
C THR A 25 3.03 4.84 -7.42
N TYR A 26 3.74 3.74 -7.19
CA TYR A 26 4.67 3.63 -6.08
C TYR A 26 5.83 4.61 -6.20
N GLU A 27 6.42 4.73 -7.39
CA GLU A 27 7.51 5.68 -7.62
C GLU A 27 7.06 7.13 -7.48
N ARG A 28 5.85 7.48 -7.95
CA ARG A 28 5.27 8.81 -7.73
C ARG A 28 5.05 9.09 -6.24
N GLY A 29 4.49 8.13 -5.52
CA GLY A 29 4.23 8.25 -4.09
C GLY A 29 5.51 8.36 -3.27
N ARG A 30 6.52 7.57 -3.60
CA ARG A 30 7.85 7.61 -2.95
C ARG A 30 8.54 8.95 -3.17
N ALA A 31 8.41 9.53 -4.36
CA ALA A 31 8.96 10.85 -4.65
C ALA A 31 8.17 12.00 -4.00
N ALA A 32 6.86 11.82 -3.77
CA ALA A 32 5.99 12.83 -3.17
C ALA A 32 6.01 12.83 -1.63
N LEU A 33 6.33 11.71 -0.99
CA LEU A 33 6.36 11.57 0.48
C LEU A 33 7.77 11.76 1.05
N ASP A 34 7.94 12.78 1.88
CA ASP A 34 9.11 12.95 2.75
C ASP A 34 8.93 12.20 4.09
N THR A 35 8.62 10.91 4.02
CA THR A 35 8.44 10.06 5.21
C THR A 35 9.29 8.78 5.12
N ALA A 36 9.43 8.07 6.24
CA ALA A 36 10.10 6.77 6.28
C ALA A 36 9.25 5.64 5.63
N ASP A 37 8.05 5.92 5.11
CA ASP A 37 7.12 4.88 4.66
C ASP A 37 7.68 4.01 3.52
N ALA A 38 8.42 4.60 2.59
CA ALA A 38 9.07 3.81 1.53
C ALA A 38 10.12 2.83 2.08
N LEU A 39 10.90 3.27 3.07
CA LEU A 39 11.89 2.43 3.75
C LEU A 39 11.22 1.32 4.57
N ILE A 40 10.11 1.64 5.25
CA ILE A 40 9.34 0.67 6.04
C ILE A 40 8.67 -0.36 5.12
N ALA A 41 8.05 0.08 4.02
CA ALA A 41 7.48 -0.82 3.02
C ALA A 41 8.56 -1.80 2.52
N GLY A 42 9.77 -1.29 2.25
CA GLY A 42 10.94 -2.09 1.89
C GLY A 42 11.01 -2.45 0.41
N ALA A 43 10.52 -1.57 -0.46
CA ALA A 43 10.70 -1.71 -1.89
C ALA A 43 12.13 -1.31 -2.31
N PRO A 44 12.70 -1.94 -3.36
CA PRO A 44 13.91 -1.43 -3.99
C PRO A 44 13.66 -0.05 -4.62
N VAL A 45 14.74 0.73 -4.82
CA VAL A 45 14.65 2.09 -5.38
C VAL A 45 15.56 2.19 -6.60
N PRO A 46 15.01 2.35 -7.82
CA PRO A 46 13.57 2.35 -8.15
C PRO A 46 12.94 0.95 -8.08
N ALA A 47 11.62 0.87 -7.85
CA ALA A 47 10.87 -0.39 -7.84
C ALA A 47 10.33 -0.74 -9.23
N SER A 48 10.77 -1.86 -9.80
CA SER A 48 10.17 -2.43 -11.01
C SER A 48 8.83 -3.14 -10.69
N PRO A 49 7.98 -3.39 -11.71
CA PRO A 49 6.72 -4.12 -11.53
C PRO A 49 6.90 -5.50 -10.86
N ASP A 50 7.87 -6.30 -11.30
CA ASP A 50 8.14 -7.63 -10.74
C ASP A 50 8.65 -7.57 -9.30
N GLU A 51 9.45 -6.56 -8.98
CA GLU A 51 9.92 -6.32 -7.62
C GLU A 51 8.77 -5.90 -6.68
N LEU A 52 7.80 -5.13 -7.18
CA LEU A 52 6.63 -4.74 -6.40
C LEU A 52 5.69 -5.92 -6.13
N VAL A 53 5.51 -6.81 -7.11
CA VAL A 53 4.80 -8.09 -6.94
C VAL A 53 5.51 -8.95 -5.89
N THR A 54 6.82 -9.09 -6.02
CA THR A 54 7.64 -9.85 -5.06
C THR A 54 7.55 -9.26 -3.66
N LEU A 55 7.53 -7.93 -3.54
CA LEU A 55 7.39 -7.22 -2.29
C LEU A 55 6.07 -7.52 -1.59
N VAL A 56 4.93 -7.36 -2.28
CA VAL A 56 3.62 -7.60 -1.65
C VAL A 56 3.48 -9.06 -1.22
N ASP A 57 3.93 -10.00 -2.03
CA ASP A 57 3.89 -11.41 -1.67
C ASP A 57 4.77 -11.71 -0.44
N THR A 58 5.89 -11.00 -0.31
CA THR A 58 6.78 -11.12 0.86
C THR A 58 6.15 -10.55 2.12
N ILE A 59 5.47 -9.41 2.02
CA ILE A 59 4.71 -8.82 3.12
C ILE A 59 3.63 -9.81 3.59
N LEU A 60 2.87 -10.40 2.67
CA LEU A 60 1.82 -11.36 2.99
C LEU A 60 2.37 -12.66 3.57
N ARG A 61 3.49 -13.18 3.06
CA ARG A 61 4.17 -14.34 3.65
C ARG A 61 4.61 -14.09 5.10
N GLY A 62 4.99 -12.85 5.44
CA GLY A 62 5.34 -12.46 6.81
C GLY A 62 4.22 -12.68 7.83
N LEU A 63 2.95 -12.55 7.41
CA LEU A 63 1.79 -12.76 8.28
C LEU A 63 1.73 -14.19 8.85
N PHE A 64 2.20 -15.18 8.08
CA PHE A 64 2.13 -16.60 8.45
C PHE A 64 3.42 -17.12 9.11
N ARG A 65 4.48 -16.30 9.19
CA ARG A 65 5.79 -16.68 9.74
C ARG A 65 6.05 -16.18 11.15
N GLY A 66 5.06 -15.54 11.80
CA GLY A 66 5.16 -15.03 13.18
C GLY A 66 5.38 -13.52 13.28
N ASP A 67 5.63 -12.84 12.16
CA ASP A 67 5.96 -11.42 12.11
C ASP A 67 4.73 -10.56 11.82
N PHE A 68 3.56 -10.92 12.38
CA PHE A 68 2.27 -10.38 11.95
C PHE A 68 2.17 -8.86 12.07
N ALA A 69 2.51 -8.28 13.23
CA ALA A 69 2.49 -6.82 13.41
C ALA A 69 3.46 -6.10 12.46
N VAL A 70 4.64 -6.69 12.22
CA VAL A 70 5.63 -6.12 11.29
C VAL A 70 5.09 -6.15 9.86
N ALA A 71 4.50 -7.27 9.43
CA ALA A 71 3.88 -7.38 8.11
C ALA A 71 2.75 -6.36 7.93
N LEU A 72 1.92 -6.14 8.96
CA LEU A 72 0.89 -5.10 8.95
C LEU A 72 1.47 -3.68 8.86
N ASP A 73 2.51 -3.36 9.63
CA ASP A 73 3.17 -2.06 9.59
C ASP A 73 3.81 -1.80 8.20
N ARG A 74 4.43 -2.82 7.60
CA ARG A 74 4.96 -2.76 6.22
C ARG A 74 3.87 -2.56 5.18
N ALA A 75 2.77 -3.29 5.30
CA ALA A 75 1.62 -3.15 4.41
C ALA A 75 0.97 -1.77 4.53
N ALA A 76 0.85 -1.24 5.76
CA ALA A 76 0.32 0.09 6.01
C ALA A 76 1.20 1.18 5.38
N ALA A 77 2.52 1.07 5.55
CA ALA A 77 3.48 1.98 4.93
C ALA A 77 3.40 1.91 3.40
N PHE A 78 3.33 0.70 2.82
CA PHE A 78 3.13 0.51 1.39
C PHE A 78 1.83 1.18 0.89
N CYS A 79 0.72 1.03 1.62
CA CYS A 79 -0.54 1.66 1.27
C CYS A 79 -0.47 3.19 1.31
N ARG A 80 0.26 3.79 2.27
CA ARG A 80 0.47 5.25 2.32
C ARG A 80 1.25 5.75 1.10
N VAL A 81 2.31 5.04 0.71
CA VAL A 81 3.08 5.37 -0.50
C VAL A 81 2.20 5.29 -1.74
N GLN A 82 1.46 4.19 -1.92
CA GLN A 82 0.54 4.06 -3.05
C GLN A 82 -0.58 5.11 -3.04
N ALA A 83 -1.09 5.49 -1.87
CA ALA A 83 -2.11 6.53 -1.75
C ALA A 83 -1.58 7.89 -2.21
N ALA A 84 -0.38 8.29 -1.76
CA ALA A 84 0.25 9.53 -2.19
C ALA A 84 0.52 9.54 -3.71
N GLY A 85 0.97 8.42 -4.26
CA GLY A 85 1.16 8.28 -5.70
C GLY A 85 -0.13 8.36 -6.49
N ALA A 86 -1.21 7.78 -5.96
CA ALA A 86 -2.53 7.86 -6.58
C ALA A 86 -3.09 9.29 -6.53
N THR A 87 -2.90 10.03 -5.44
CA THR A 87 -3.24 11.47 -5.37
C THR A 87 -2.46 12.26 -6.41
N TYR A 88 -1.14 12.04 -6.51
CA TYR A 88 -0.32 12.72 -7.52
C TYR A 88 -0.82 12.45 -8.95
N LEU A 89 -1.16 11.19 -9.27
CA LEU A 89 -1.70 10.85 -10.59
C LEU A 89 -3.10 11.42 -10.80
N ALA A 90 -3.95 11.51 -9.76
CA ALA A 90 -5.25 12.15 -9.89
C ALA A 90 -5.11 13.61 -10.31
N ASP A 91 -4.22 14.35 -9.65
CA ASP A 91 -3.94 15.77 -9.97
C ASP A 91 -3.41 15.93 -11.41
N ASP A 92 -2.54 15.02 -11.86
CA ASP A 92 -1.98 15.04 -13.23
C ASP A 92 -3.07 14.85 -14.31
N TYR A 93 -4.07 14.00 -14.03
CA TYR A 93 -5.18 13.74 -14.94
C TYR A 93 -6.35 14.72 -14.81
N ASP A 94 -6.38 15.58 -13.79
CA ASP A 94 -7.55 16.39 -13.44
C ASP A 94 -7.99 17.33 -14.58
N ALA A 95 -7.03 17.89 -15.31
CA ALA A 95 -7.30 18.84 -16.39
C ALA A 95 -7.75 18.20 -17.71
N THR A 96 -7.44 16.92 -17.95
CA THR A 96 -7.61 16.29 -19.27
C THR A 96 -8.47 15.04 -19.26
N GLU A 97 -8.56 14.33 -18.14
CA GLU A 97 -9.19 13.01 -18.01
C GLU A 97 -9.93 12.89 -16.66
N SER A 98 -11.04 13.63 -16.52
CA SER A 98 -11.84 13.69 -15.27
C SER A 98 -12.21 12.31 -14.69
N ASP A 99 -12.59 11.34 -15.53
CA ASP A 99 -12.95 9.99 -15.07
C ASP A 99 -11.76 9.26 -14.46
N ARG A 100 -10.56 9.46 -15.04
CA ARG A 100 -9.32 8.85 -14.56
C ARG A 100 -8.83 9.52 -13.28
N SER A 101 -8.92 10.84 -13.19
CA SER A 101 -8.70 11.60 -11.96
C SER A 101 -9.59 11.09 -10.81
N ALA A 102 -10.88 10.93 -11.06
CA ALA A 102 -11.82 10.40 -10.07
C ALA A 102 -11.51 8.95 -9.64
N ALA A 103 -11.07 8.09 -10.57
CA ALA A 103 -10.66 6.73 -10.28
C ALA A 103 -9.42 6.69 -9.38
N PHE A 104 -8.40 7.51 -9.66
CA PHE A 104 -7.21 7.61 -8.82
C PHE A 104 -7.50 8.24 -7.45
N THR A 105 -8.36 9.24 -7.38
CA THR A 105 -8.83 9.82 -6.11
C THR A 105 -9.52 8.78 -5.23
N THR A 106 -10.42 7.99 -5.81
CA THR A 106 -11.10 6.89 -5.09
C THR A 106 -10.10 5.84 -4.62
N ARG A 107 -9.11 5.51 -5.44
CA ARG A 107 -8.04 4.57 -5.08
C ARG A 107 -7.18 5.11 -3.92
N ALA A 108 -6.81 6.39 -3.96
CA ALA A 108 -6.03 7.05 -2.90
C ALA A 108 -6.76 7.02 -1.55
N LEU A 109 -8.07 7.30 -1.54
CA LEU A 109 -8.90 7.24 -0.34
C LEU A 109 -8.92 5.81 0.25
N ARG A 110 -9.20 4.80 -0.58
CA ARG A 110 -9.25 3.39 -0.12
C ARG A 110 -7.91 2.93 0.45
N LEU A 111 -6.80 3.29 -0.18
CA LEU A 111 -5.46 2.94 0.28
C LEU A 111 -5.12 3.65 1.60
N SER A 112 -5.54 4.90 1.77
CA SER A 112 -5.38 5.64 3.03
C SER A 112 -6.16 5.00 4.18
N ASP A 113 -7.40 4.58 3.93
CA ASP A 113 -8.21 3.84 4.90
C ASP A 113 -7.55 2.51 5.28
N TYR A 114 -7.04 1.77 4.29
CA TYR A 114 -6.34 0.51 4.55
C TYR A 114 -5.08 0.73 5.38
N ALA A 115 -4.30 1.78 5.10
CA ALA A 115 -3.13 2.11 5.89
C ALA A 115 -3.47 2.38 7.36
N SER A 116 -4.55 3.12 7.61
CA SER A 116 -5.03 3.42 8.97
C SER A 116 -5.45 2.15 9.70
N ASP A 117 -6.30 1.33 9.06
CA ASP A 117 -6.80 0.07 9.61
C ASP A 117 -5.66 -0.91 9.92
N LEU A 118 -4.70 -1.06 9.02
CA LEU A 118 -3.56 -1.97 9.19
C LEU A 118 -2.64 -1.50 10.32
N SER A 119 -2.36 -0.20 10.42
CA SER A 119 -1.57 0.37 11.51
C SER A 119 -2.24 0.17 12.87
N ALA A 120 -3.57 0.36 12.93
CA ALA A 120 -4.36 0.10 14.13
C ALA A 120 -4.30 -1.39 14.53
N CYS A 121 -4.44 -2.30 13.56
CA CYS A 121 -4.33 -3.73 13.81
C CYS A 121 -2.93 -4.13 14.32
N ALA A 122 -1.86 -3.57 13.75
CA ALA A 122 -0.49 -3.82 14.19
C ALA A 122 -0.28 -3.36 15.65
N ALA A 123 -0.80 -2.19 15.99
CA ALA A 123 -0.72 -1.64 17.35
C ALA A 123 -1.55 -2.43 18.37
N LEU A 124 -2.69 -3.00 17.97
CA LEU A 124 -3.48 -3.89 18.83
C LEU A 124 -2.79 -5.25 19.02
N TRP A 125 -2.17 -5.79 17.97
CA TRP A 125 -1.39 -7.03 18.06
C TRP A 125 -0.23 -6.91 19.04
N ARG A 126 0.54 -5.81 18.95
CA ARG A 126 1.68 -5.57 19.85
C ARG A 126 1.30 -5.42 21.33
N ARG A 127 0.05 -5.07 21.63
CA ARG A 127 -0.43 -4.85 23.01
C ARG A 127 -1.05 -6.10 23.64
N GLU A 128 -0.94 -7.26 22.99
CA GLU A 128 -1.59 -8.53 23.40
C GLU A 128 -3.11 -8.40 23.61
N SER A 129 -3.72 -7.32 23.13
CA SER A 129 -5.13 -7.00 23.30
C SER A 129 -6.01 -7.63 22.22
N LEU A 130 -5.49 -8.64 21.51
CA LEU A 130 -6.22 -9.43 20.53
C LEU A 130 -6.60 -10.76 21.19
N THR A 131 -7.65 -10.70 22.01
CA THR A 131 -8.36 -11.87 22.52
C THR A 131 -9.45 -12.29 21.55
#